data_AF-A0A8X6T032-F1
#
_entry.id   AF-A0A8X6T032-F1
#
_cell.length_a   1.000
_cell.length_b   1.000
_cell.length_c   1.000
_cell.angle_alpha   90.00
_cell.angle_beta   90.00
_cell.angle_gamma   90.00
#
_symmetry.space_group_name_H-M   'P 1'
#
loop_
_entity.id
_entity.type
_entity.pdbx_description
1 polymer ?
#
loop_
_entity_poly.entity_id
_entity_poly.type
_entity_poly.pdbx_seq_one_letter_code
_entity_poly.pdbx_strand_id
1 'polypeptide(L)' 'MTGHIYLDVTLEQHVRLFRDAMGAEFLFMDDNARPHHANIVDECLQSKDITRMEWPAYSPDLNPIQHVWDMLGR' A
#
# COMPACT_ATOMS: atom_id res chain seq x y z
N MET A 1 -10.47 -8.64 -3.89
CA MET A 1 -10.25 -7.24 -4.28
C MET A 1 -9.63 -7.21 -5.68
N THR A 2 -9.99 -6.26 -6.55
CA THR A 2 -9.35 -6.05 -7.87
C THR A 2 -8.43 -4.81 -7.80
N GLY A 3 -7.55 -4.62 -8.79
CA GLY A 3 -6.68 -3.43 -8.83
C GLY A 3 -7.47 -2.11 -8.84
N HIS A 4 -8.61 -2.07 -9.54
CA HIS A 4 -9.48 -0.88 -9.56
C HIS A 4 -10.06 -0.59 -8.18
N ILE A 5 -10.54 -1.63 -7.48
CA ILE A 5 -11.05 -1.45 -6.11
C ILE A 5 -9.93 -0.98 -5.20
N TYR A 6 -8.73 -1.55 -5.30
CA TYR A 6 -7.58 -1.14 -4.48
C TYR A 6 -7.17 0.32 -4.71
N LEU A 7 -7.12 0.74 -5.98
CA LEU A 7 -6.89 2.13 -6.37
C LEU A 7 -7.90 3.06 -5.68
N ASP A 8 -9.19 2.81 -5.87
CA ASP A 8 -10.25 3.71 -5.40
C ASP A 8 -10.37 3.75 -3.88
N VAL A 9 -10.40 2.58 -3.24
CA VAL A 9 -10.71 2.48 -1.81
C VAL A 9 -9.49 2.64 -0.92
N THR A 10 -8.30 2.31 -1.41
CA THR A 10 -7.06 2.40 -0.61
C THR A 10 -6.24 3.61 -1.03
N LEU A 11 -5.81 3.67 -2.29
CA LEU A 11 -4.85 4.70 -2.70
C LEU A 11 -5.46 6.09 -2.76
N GLU A 12 -6.60 6.25 -3.44
CA GLU A 12 -7.25 7.55 -3.63
C GLU A 12 -7.87 8.09 -2.34
N GLN A 13 -8.49 7.23 -1.55
CA GLN A 13 -9.18 7.67 -0.33
C GLN A 13 -8.24 7.88 0.85
N HIS A 14 -7.23 7.02 1.03
CA HIS A 14 -6.45 6.99 2.27
C HIS A 14 -4.99 7.36 2.04
N VAL A 15 -4.28 6.62 1.18
CA VAL A 15 -2.81 6.77 1.05
C VAL A 15 -2.41 8.18 0.57
N ARG A 16 -3.17 8.75 -0.37
CA ARG A 16 -2.93 10.13 -0.85
C ARG A 16 -2.95 11.15 0.29
N LEU A 17 -3.90 11.04 1.22
CA LEU A 17 -4.01 11.96 2.35
C LEU A 17 -2.77 11.92 3.25
N PHE A 18 -2.24 10.72 3.51
CA PHE A 18 -1.02 10.56 4.29
C PHE A 18 0.22 11.05 3.55
N ARG A 19 0.33 10.81 2.24
CA ARG A 19 1.39 11.40 1.41
C ARG A 19 1.38 12.91 1.48
N ASP A 20 0.20 13.53 1.39
CA ASP A 20 0.08 14.99 1.41
C ASP A 20 0.47 15.56 2.79
N ALA A 21 0.13 14.85 3.87
CA ALA A 21 0.47 15.26 5.23
C ALA A 21 1.95 15.03 5.60
N MET A 22 2.55 13.92 5.16
CA MET A 22 3.94 13.55 5.52
C MET A 22 4.99 14.08 4.53
N GLY A 23 4.59 14.43 3.31
CA GLY A 23 5.48 15.02 2.32
C GLY A 23 6.37 14.00 1.60
N ALA A 24 7.49 14.48 1.06
CA ALA A 24 8.32 13.71 0.12
C ALA A 24 9.03 12.49 0.75
N GLU A 25 9.17 12.43 2.07
CA GLU A 25 9.77 11.29 2.78
C GLU A 25 8.76 10.15 3.02
N PHE A 26 7.50 10.31 2.56
CA PHE A 26 6.47 9.29 2.68
C PHE A 26 6.84 8.05 1.85
N LEU A 27 7.01 6.92 2.55
CA LEU A 27 7.22 5.60 1.96
C LEU A 27 5.97 4.74 2.16
N PHE A 28 5.38 4.27 1.07
CA PHE A 28 4.21 3.41 1.11
C PHE A 28 4.61 1.93 1.17
N MET A 29 4.02 1.18 2.10
CA MET A 29 4.19 -0.27 2.21
C MET A 29 2.87 -0.97 1.90
N ASP A 30 2.92 -1.96 1.01
CA ASP A 30 1.89 -2.98 0.83
C ASP A 30 2.54 -4.36 0.63
N ASP A 31 1.71 -5.40 0.52
CA ASP A 31 2.19 -6.74 0.17
C ASP A 31 2.15 -6.95 -1.35
N ASN A 32 2.79 -8.04 -1.82
CA ASN A 32 2.83 -8.39 -3.24
C ASN A 32 1.55 -9.06 -3.76
N ALA A 33 0.37 -8.73 -3.22
CA ALA A 33 -0.88 -9.24 -3.76
C ALA A 33 -1.11 -8.71 -5.19
N ARG A 34 -1.65 -9.57 -6.07
CA ARG A 34 -1.87 -9.24 -7.49
C ARG A 34 -2.60 -7.91 -7.74
N PRO A 35 -3.64 -7.53 -6.97
CA PRO A 35 -4.30 -6.24 -7.15
C PRO A 35 -3.40 -5.03 -6.91
N HIS A 36 -2.41 -5.13 -6.02
CA HIS A 36 -1.51 -4.03 -5.65
C HIS A 36 -0.43 -3.76 -6.69
N HIS A 37 -0.13 -4.77 -7.52
CA HIS A 37 0.83 -4.71 -8.64
C HIS A 37 0.13 -4.73 -10.00
N ALA A 38 -1.12 -4.26 -10.07
CA ALA A 38 -1.79 -4.05 -11.35
C ALA A 38 -1.26 -2.76 -11.99
N ASN A 39 -1.11 -2.71 -13.31
CA ASN A 39 -0.55 -1.54 -14.02
C ASN A 39 -1.19 -0.21 -13.60
N ILE A 40 -2.52 -0.18 -13.46
CA ILE A 40 -3.25 1.03 -13.05
C ILE A 40 -2.86 1.54 -11.66
N VAL A 41 -2.41 0.65 -10.77
CA VAL A 41 -1.97 0.98 -9.41
C VAL A 41 -0.55 1.54 -9.47
N ASP A 42 0.34 0.91 -10.23
CA ASP A 42 1.71 1.38 -10.42
C ASP A 42 1.73 2.78 -11.09
N GLU A 43 0.92 2.98 -12.12
CA GLU A 43 0.74 4.28 -12.79
C GLU A 43 0.24 5.35 -11.82
N CYS A 44 -0.70 5.00 -10.94
CA CYS A 44 -1.24 5.91 -9.92
C CYS A 44 -0.16 6.33 -8.91
N LEU A 45 0.57 5.37 -8.35
CA LEU A 45 1.65 5.64 -7.39
C LEU A 45 2.71 6.56 -8.01
N GLN A 46 3.11 6.28 -9.26
CA GLN A 46 4.06 7.12 -9.99
C GLN A 46 3.52 8.54 -10.21
N SER A 47 2.26 8.68 -10.65
CA SER A 47 1.65 9.99 -10.91
C SER A 47 1.53 10.87 -9.67
N LYS A 48 1.47 10.27 -8.49
CA LYS A 48 1.34 10.96 -7.19
C LYS A 48 2.65 11.13 -6.46
N ASP A 49 3.77 10.74 -7.07
CA ASP A 49 5.08 10.77 -6.45
C ASP A 49 5.09 9.99 -5.12
N ILE A 50 4.43 8.83 -5.11
CA ILE A 50 4.41 7.91 -3.97
C ILE A 50 5.44 6.82 -4.23
N THR A 51 6.49 6.80 -3.42
CA THR A 51 7.46 5.70 -3.45
C THR A 51 6.88 4.49 -2.73
N ARG A 52 6.83 3.34 -3.42
CA ARG A 52 6.48 2.05 -2.81
C ARG A 52 7.76 1.36 -2.31
N MET A 53 7.68 0.82 -1.11
CA MET A 53 8.72 -0.03 -0.54
C MET A 53 8.70 -1.41 -1.23
N GLU A 54 9.86 -1.87 -1.67
CA GLU A 54 10.00 -3.25 -2.14
C GLU A 54 9.81 -4.23 -0.97
N TRP A 55 8.92 -5.20 -1.14
CA TRP A 55 8.58 -6.16 -0.10
C TRP A 55 8.93 -7.60 -0.51
N PRO A 56 9.63 -8.38 0.32
CA PRO A 56 9.94 -9.77 0.00
C PRO A 56 8.68 -10.65 -0.01
N ALA A 57 8.62 -11.56 -0.98
CA ALA A 57 7.52 -12.53 -1.06
C ALA A 57 7.48 -13.44 0.18
N TYR A 58 6.28 -13.89 0.56
CA TYR A 58 6.05 -14.82 1.67
C TYR A 58 6.66 -14.40 3.02
N SER A 59 6.75 -13.08 3.27
CA SER A 59 7.30 -12.54 4.52
C SER A 59 6.22 -11.80 5.32
N PRO A 60 5.19 -12.49 5.84
CA PRO A 60 4.14 -11.87 6.64
C PRO A 60 4.64 -11.42 8.02
N ASP A 61 5.68 -12.07 8.54
CA ASP A 61 6.34 -11.76 9.81
C ASP A 61 6.95 -10.36 9.83
N LEU A 62 7.41 -9.90 8.66
CA LEU A 62 7.96 -8.56 8.50
C LEU A 62 6.87 -7.48 8.46
N ASN A 63 5.60 -7.83 8.19
CA ASN A 63 4.57 -6.83 7.95
C ASN A 63 3.96 -6.39 9.28
N PRO A 64 4.18 -5.14 9.73
CA PRO A 64 3.71 -4.67 11.03
C PRO A 64 2.20 -4.78 11.20
N ILE A 65 1.43 -4.69 10.11
CA ILE A 65 -0.03 -4.81 10.17
C ILE A 65 -0.47 -6.21 10.63
N GLN A 66 0.31 -7.26 10.34
CA GLN A 66 -0.02 -8.62 10.75
C GLN A 66 0.00 -8.74 12.27
N HIS A 67 1.02 -8.17 12.91
CA HIS A 67 1.11 -8.11 14.37
C HIS A 67 -0.04 -7.30 14.98
N VAL A 68 -0.44 -6.20 14.34
CA VAL A 68 -1.61 -5.41 14.76
C VAL A 68 -2.88 -6.25 14.68
N TRP A 69 -3.09 -6.99 13.58
CA TRP A 69 -4.26 -7.88 13.45
C TRP A 69 -4.27 -8.97 14.51
N ASP A 70 -3.12 -9.58 14.80
CA ASP A 70 -3.01 -10.62 15.82
C ASP A 70 -3.34 -10.07 17.22
N MET A 71 -2.92 -8.84 17.55
CA MET A 71 -3.32 -8.15 18.78
C MET A 71 -4.82 -7.81 18.83
N LEU A 72 -5.42 -7.53 17.68
CA LEU A 72 -6.86 -7.28 17.55
C LEU A 72 -7.70 -8.57 17.62
N GLY A 73 -7.07 -9.73 17.79
CA GLY A 73 -7.76 -11.01 17.98
C GLY A 73 -8.32 -11.57 16.68
N ARG A 74 -7.53 -11.45 15.61
CA ARG A 74 -7.77 -11.98 14.27
C ARG A 74 -8.67 -13.22 14.18
#